data_AF-A0A7J0E699-F1
#
_entry.id   AF-A0A7J0E699-F1
#
_cell.length_a   1.000
_cell.length_b   1.000
_cell.length_c   1.000
_cell.angle_alpha   90.00
_cell.angle_beta   90.00
_cell.angle_gamma   90.00
#
_symmetry.space_group_name_H-M   'P 1'
#
loop_
_entity.id
_entity.type
_entity.pdbx_description
1 polymer ?
#
loop_
_entity_poly.entity_id
_entity_poly.type
_entity_poly.pdbx_seq_one_letter_code
_entity_poly.pdbx_strand_id
1 'polypeptide(L)'
;MKYQTIPPGGVPAAPLSQTNLGPLSACYLQYMVQQMQQVLSLQREIKEEKYAARRALVPMLQAEEDERFVKEWKKYLEEEARIMKDVPGWKVGESVYHSGKWMPPATGELRPDVW
;
A
#
# COMPACT_ATOMS: atom_id res chain seq x y z
N MET A 1 0.93 -3.74 10.35
CA MET A 1 1.39 -4.89 9.53
C MET A 1 2.46 -5.62 10.32
N LYS A 2 2.20 -6.85 10.76
CA LYS A 2 3.20 -7.64 11.48
C LYS A 2 4.15 -8.22 10.43
N TYR A 3 5.38 -7.71 10.37
CA TYR A 3 6.44 -8.36 9.62
C TYR A 3 6.63 -9.74 10.24
N GLN A 4 6.49 -10.80 9.44
CA GLN A 4 6.89 -12.13 9.90
C GLN A 4 8.41 -12.17 9.91
N THR A 5 8.98 -11.61 10.97
CA THR A 5 10.38 -11.84 11.31
C THR A 5 10.53 -13.35 11.54
N ILE A 6 11.65 -13.90 11.08
CA ILE A 6 12.04 -15.25 11.52
C ILE A 6 12.11 -15.14 13.05
N PRO A 7 11.40 -15.97 13.82
CA PRO A 7 11.41 -15.86 15.27
C PRO A 7 12.87 -15.92 15.77
N PRO A 8 13.20 -15.28 16.92
CA PRO A 8 14.58 -15.23 17.43
C PRO A 8 15.23 -16.61 17.67
N GLY A 9 14.44 -17.70 17.59
CA GLY A 9 14.91 -19.09 17.58
C GLY A 9 15.24 -19.69 16.21
N GLY A 10 15.30 -18.88 15.13
CA GLY A 10 15.54 -19.35 13.77
C GLY A 10 14.30 -20.04 13.14
N VAL A 11 14.41 -20.45 11.88
CA VAL A 11 13.43 -21.40 11.31
C VAL A 11 13.62 -22.71 12.10
N PRO A 12 12.57 -23.32 12.68
CA PRO A 12 12.74 -24.60 13.34
C PRO A 12 13.39 -25.55 12.34
N ALA A 13 14.49 -26.20 12.74
CA ALA A 13 15.11 -27.21 11.91
C ALA A 13 14.02 -28.21 11.52
N ALA A 14 13.70 -28.30 10.23
CA ALA A 14 12.81 -29.35 9.75
C ALA A 14 13.36 -30.67 10.29
N PRO A 15 12.54 -31.58 10.83
CA PRO A 15 13.02 -32.86 11.31
C PRO A 15 13.58 -33.63 10.12
N LEU A 16 14.91 -33.53 9.93
CA LEU A 16 15.67 -34.28 8.91
C LEU A 16 15.53 -35.80 9.12
N SER A 17 14.98 -36.21 10.27
CA SER A 17 14.70 -37.59 10.65
C SER A 17 13.63 -38.29 9.81
N GLN A 18 12.91 -37.61 8.92
CA GLN A 18 11.92 -38.23 8.03
C GLN A 18 12.39 -38.42 6.58
N THR A 19 13.55 -37.88 6.19
CA THR A 19 14.10 -38.09 4.86
C THR A 19 15.16 -39.18 4.89
N ASN A 20 14.99 -40.25 4.11
CA ASN A 20 15.98 -41.32 3.90
C ASN A 20 17.20 -40.82 3.07
N LEU A 21 17.67 -39.61 3.34
CA LEU A 21 18.75 -38.93 2.63
C LEU A 21 20.05 -39.16 3.37
N GLY A 22 21.06 -39.69 2.68
CA GLY A 22 22.37 -39.96 3.27
C GLY A 22 23.05 -38.70 3.83
N PRO A 23 24.00 -38.84 4.76
CA PRO A 23 24.59 -37.73 5.52
C PRO A 23 25.22 -36.64 4.64
N LEU A 24 25.80 -37.02 3.50
CA LEU A 24 26.38 -36.08 2.53
C LEU A 24 25.32 -35.18 1.86
N SER A 25 24.17 -35.75 1.51
CA SER A 25 23.07 -35.00 0.91
C SER A 25 22.40 -34.04 1.91
N ALA A 26 22.28 -34.44 3.17
CA ALA A 26 21.79 -33.55 4.24
C ALA A 26 22.77 -32.37 4.48
N CYS A 27 24.07 -32.63 4.47
CA CYS A 27 25.10 -31.58 4.59
C CYS A 27 25.03 -30.56 3.45
N TYR A 28 24.87 -31.03 2.20
CA TYR A 28 24.72 -30.15 1.03
C TYR A 28 23.46 -29.28 1.11
N LEU A 29 22.32 -29.86 1.47
CA LEU A 29 21.06 -29.11 1.63
C LEU A 29 21.17 -28.05 2.74
N GLN A 30 21.82 -28.37 3.85
CA GLN A 30 22.06 -27.42 4.93
C GLN A 30 22.92 -26.23 4.49
N TYR A 31 23.99 -26.48 3.73
CA TYR A 31 24.81 -25.42 3.15
C TYR A 31 24.00 -24.53 2.20
N MET A 32 23.20 -25.13 1.31
CA MET A 32 22.35 -24.37 0.38
C MET A 32 21.31 -23.50 1.11
N VAL A 33 20.70 -24.01 2.19
CA VAL A 33 19.76 -23.24 3.02
C VAL A 33 20.44 -22.04 3.68
N GLN A 34 21.68 -22.18 4.18
CA GLN A 34 22.44 -21.07 4.76
C GLN A 34 22.72 -19.97 3.72
N GLN A 35 23.11 -20.35 2.50
CA GLN A 35 23.31 -19.39 1.41
C GLN A 35 22.00 -18.66 1.06
N MET A 36 20.88 -19.38 0.96
CA MET A 36 19.57 -18.78 0.70
C MET A 36 19.13 -17.81 1.80
N GLN A 37 19.41 -18.12 3.08
CA GLN A 37 19.08 -17.23 4.20
C GLN A 37 19.82 -15.90 4.11
N GLN A 38 21.10 -15.92 3.73
CA GLN A 38 21.90 -14.70 3.51
C GLN A 38 21.35 -13.85 2.35
N VAL A 39 20.93 -14.49 1.25
CA VAL A 39 20.32 -13.76 0.12
C VAL A 39 18.99 -13.13 0.53
N LEU A 40 18.17 -13.85 1.30
CA LEU A 40 16.87 -13.35 1.76
C LEU A 40 17.00 -12.17 2.74
N SER A 41 18.02 -12.16 3.62
CA SER A 41 18.25 -11.01 4.51
C SER A 41 18.61 -9.77 3.70
N LEU A 42 19.52 -9.89 2.73
CA LEU A 42 19.89 -8.77 1.85
C LEU A 42 18.69 -8.25 1.04
N GLN A 43 17.84 -9.14 0.53
CA GLN A 43 16.62 -8.73 -0.18
C GLN A 43 15.63 -7.97 0.72
N ARG A 44 15.57 -8.28 2.01
CA ARG A 44 14.72 -7.55 2.97
C ARG A 44 15.28 -6.18 3.22
N GLU A 45 16.59 -6.05 3.45
CA GLU A 45 17.26 -4.77 3.65
C GLU A 45 17.05 -3.83 2.45
N ILE A 46 17.24 -4.31 1.22
CA ILE A 46 17.00 -3.52 0.00
C ILE A 46 15.52 -3.09 -0.11
N LYS A 47 14.58 -3.97 0.25
CA LYS A 47 13.14 -3.62 0.25
C LYS A 47 12.83 -2.58 1.32
N GLU A 48 13.41 -2.71 2.51
CA GLU A 48 13.24 -1.78 3.62
C GLU A 48 13.81 -0.40 3.28
N GLU A 49 14.99 -0.33 2.66
CA GLU A 49 15.57 0.91 2.15
C GLU A 49 14.65 1.58 1.13
N LYS A 50 14.14 0.80 0.16
CA LYS A 50 13.15 1.30 -0.83
C LYS A 50 11.89 1.83 -0.16
N TYR A 51 11.36 1.14 0.85
CA TYR A 51 10.19 1.59 1.59
C TYR A 51 10.48 2.80 2.50
N ALA A 52 11.69 2.91 3.05
CA ALA A 52 12.13 4.07 3.82
C ALA A 52 12.21 5.30 2.92
N ALA A 53 12.85 5.19 1.75
CA ALA A 53 12.91 6.24 0.75
C ALA A 53 11.49 6.67 0.30
N ARG A 54 10.60 5.71 0.02
CA ARG A 54 9.21 6.03 -0.32
C ARG A 54 8.49 6.76 0.82
N ARG A 55 8.58 6.29 2.06
CA ARG A 55 7.93 6.93 3.22
C ARG A 55 8.40 8.37 3.43
N ALA A 56 9.67 8.67 3.15
CA ALA A 56 10.20 10.02 3.22
C ALA A 56 9.57 10.96 2.16
N LEU A 57 9.27 10.43 0.97
CA LEU A 57 8.72 11.21 -0.15
C LEU A 57 7.18 11.32 -0.12
N VAL A 58 6.49 10.32 0.42
CA VAL A 58 5.01 10.25 0.42
C VAL A 58 4.33 11.53 0.93
N PRO A 59 4.77 12.20 2.02
CA PRO A 59 4.10 13.41 2.48
C PRO A 59 4.10 14.55 1.46
N MET A 60 5.17 14.70 0.67
CA MET A 60 5.23 15.73 -0.37
C MET A 60 4.33 15.38 -1.55
N LEU A 61 4.37 14.13 -2.02
CA LEU A 61 3.49 13.66 -3.09
C LEU A 61 2.02 13.74 -2.69
N GLN A 62 1.71 13.47 -1.42
CA GLN A 62 0.35 13.60 -0.90
C GLN A 62 -0.12 15.06 -0.90
N ALA A 63 0.74 16.00 -0.50
CA ALA A 63 0.41 17.42 -0.52
C ALA A 63 0.16 17.93 -1.95
N GLU A 64 0.97 17.51 -2.92
CA GLU A 64 0.77 17.85 -4.34
C GLU A 64 -0.55 17.30 -4.88
N GLU A 65 -0.90 16.07 -4.53
CA GLU A 65 -2.18 15.45 -4.91
C GLU A 65 -3.37 16.17 -4.25
N ASP A 66 -3.26 16.51 -2.96
CA ASP A 66 -4.30 17.21 -2.21
C ASP A 66 -4.54 18.62 -2.80
N GLU A 67 -3.48 19.36 -3.18
CA GLU A 67 -3.62 20.64 -3.87
C GLU A 67 -4.37 20.51 -5.19
N ARG A 68 -4.01 19.51 -5.99
CA ARG A 68 -4.65 19.23 -7.27
C ARG A 68 -6.12 18.85 -7.07
N PHE A 69 -6.40 18.00 -6.08
CA PHE A 69 -7.74 17.57 -5.73
C PHE A 69 -8.63 18.77 -5.36
N VAL A 70 -8.15 19.65 -4.48
CA VAL A 70 -8.91 20.84 -4.06
C VAL A 70 -9.18 21.79 -5.23
N LYS A 71 -8.22 21.95 -6.16
CA LYS A 71 -8.41 22.76 -7.37
C LYS A 71 -9.52 22.19 -8.25
N GLU A 72 -9.53 20.88 -8.49
CA GLU A 72 -10.56 20.23 -9.32
C GLU A 72 -11.92 20.21 -8.62
N TRP A 73 -11.94 19.96 -7.31
CA TRP A 73 -13.16 19.98 -6.51
C TRP A 73 -13.87 21.34 -6.54
N LYS A 74 -13.11 22.44 -6.51
CA LYS A 74 -13.69 23.79 -6.65
C LYS A 74 -14.37 23.99 -8.00
N LYS A 75 -13.74 23.56 -9.10
CA LYS A 75 -14.35 23.63 -10.44
C LYS A 75 -15.63 22.82 -10.49
N TYR A 76 -15.61 21.60 -9.95
CA TYR A 76 -16.79 20.74 -9.90
C TYR A 76 -17.96 21.41 -9.15
N LEU A 77 -17.70 22.02 -7.99
CA LEU A 77 -18.73 22.74 -7.23
C LEU A 77 -19.26 23.98 -7.96
N GLU A 78 -18.40 24.71 -8.69
CA GLU A 78 -18.84 25.83 -9.53
C GLU A 78 -19.73 25.37 -10.70
N GLU A 79 -19.39 24.23 -11.31
CA GLU A 79 -20.20 23.63 -12.37
C GLU A 79 -21.52 23.08 -11.85
N GLU A 80 -21.51 22.42 -10.69
CA GLU A 80 -22.71 21.95 -10.00
C GLU A 80 -23.65 23.13 -9.71
N ALA A 81 -23.13 24.22 -9.14
CA ALA A 81 -23.90 25.44 -8.87
C ALA A 81 -24.51 26.05 -10.14
N ARG A 82 -23.76 26.04 -11.24
CA ARG A 82 -24.23 26.56 -12.54
C ARG A 82 -25.36 25.69 -13.12
N ILE A 83 -25.24 24.37 -13.03
CA ILE A 83 -26.20 23.42 -13.60
C ILE A 83 -27.46 23.32 -12.73
N MET A 84 -27.32 23.32 -11.41
CA MET A 84 -28.41 23.06 -10.46
C MET A 84 -29.16 24.32 -9.98
N LYS A 85 -28.88 25.49 -10.57
CA LYS A 85 -29.49 26.77 -10.18
C LYS A 85 -31.02 26.80 -10.19
N ASP A 86 -31.65 26.00 -11.06
CA ASP A 86 -33.10 26.04 -11.31
C ASP A 86 -33.86 24.92 -10.56
N VAL A 87 -33.16 24.06 -9.80
CA VAL A 87 -33.77 22.91 -9.12
C VAL A 87 -34.13 23.27 -7.67
N PRO A 88 -35.42 23.24 -7.27
CA PRO A 88 -35.83 23.62 -5.93
C PRO A 88 -35.36 22.58 -4.89
N GLY A 89 -34.78 23.06 -3.79
CA GLY A 89 -34.33 22.20 -2.69
C GLY A 89 -32.92 21.60 -2.85
N TRP A 90 -32.24 21.84 -3.97
CA TRP A 90 -30.85 21.42 -4.16
C TRP A 90 -29.89 22.31 -3.39
N LYS A 91 -28.95 21.70 -2.64
CA LYS A 91 -27.85 22.41 -1.96
C LYS A 91 -26.53 21.96 -2.58
N VAL A 92 -25.81 22.92 -3.16
CA VAL A 92 -24.51 22.67 -3.78
C VAL A 92 -23.52 22.19 -2.73
N GLY A 93 -22.79 21.11 -3.03
CA GLY A 93 -21.76 20.55 -2.15
C GLY A 93 -22.29 19.88 -0.88
N GLU A 94 -23.57 19.54 -0.81
CA GLU A 94 -24.11 18.74 0.29
C GLU A 94 -23.52 17.33 0.27
N SER A 95 -23.00 16.88 1.42
CA SER A 95 -22.43 15.52 1.50
C SER A 95 -23.53 14.48 1.37
N VAL A 96 -23.33 13.52 0.47
CA VAL A 96 -24.19 12.33 0.34
C VAL A 96 -24.20 11.48 1.62
N TYR A 97 -23.14 11.59 2.43
CA TYR A 97 -22.97 10.78 3.64
C TYR A 97 -23.38 11.53 4.90
N HIS A 98 -24.24 10.90 5.70
CA HIS A 98 -24.75 11.43 6.97
C HIS A 98 -23.75 11.34 8.14
N SER A 99 -22.55 10.81 7.92
CA SER A 99 -21.59 10.48 9.00
C SER A 99 -20.76 11.67 9.49
N GLY A 100 -20.82 12.82 8.81
CA GLY A 100 -19.97 13.99 9.08
C GLY A 100 -18.48 13.77 8.79
N LYS A 101 -18.09 12.58 8.33
CA LYS A 101 -16.74 12.25 7.89
C LYS A 101 -16.59 12.55 6.41
N TRP A 102 -15.46 13.12 6.04
CA TRP A 102 -15.10 13.24 4.64
C TRP A 102 -14.82 11.86 4.06
N MET A 103 -15.40 11.59 2.89
CA MET A 103 -15.15 10.40 2.09
C MET A 103 -14.63 10.87 0.73
N PRO A 104 -13.67 10.16 0.13
CA PRO A 104 -13.27 10.46 -1.24
C PRO A 104 -14.47 10.30 -2.17
N PRO A 105 -14.58 11.16 -3.21
CA PRO A 105 -15.62 11.03 -4.22
C PRO A 105 -15.50 9.71 -4.98
N ALA A 106 -16.58 9.27 -5.60
CA ALA A 106 -16.58 8.02 -6.34
C ALA A 106 -15.58 8.08 -7.51
N THR A 107 -14.96 6.94 -7.82
CA THR A 107 -14.02 6.84 -8.93
C THR A 107 -14.70 7.27 -10.23
N GLY A 108 -14.11 8.25 -10.93
CA GLY A 108 -14.63 8.80 -12.19
C GLY A 108 -15.20 10.23 -12.10
N GLU A 109 -15.58 10.73 -10.92
CA GLU A 109 -16.17 12.08 -10.79
C GLU A 109 -15.15 13.20 -11.05
N LEU A 110 -13.94 13.07 -10.49
CA LEU A 110 -12.87 14.06 -10.67
C LEU A 110 -11.79 13.64 -11.67
N ARG A 111 -11.73 12.35 -12.02
CA ARG A 111 -10.77 11.78 -13.00
C ARG A 111 -11.47 10.72 -13.86
N PRO A 112 -12.21 11.13 -14.91
CA PRO A 112 -12.92 10.20 -15.79
C PRO A 112 -11.97 9.42 -16.72
N ASP A 113 -10.70 9.80 -16.78
CA ASP A 113 -9.66 9.19 -17.60
C ASP A 113 -9.01 7.94 -16.97
N VAL A 114 -9.23 7.73 -15.66
CA VAL A 114 -8.69 6.61 -14.91
C VAL A 114 -9.81 5.63 -14.57
N TRP A 115 -9.81 4.49 -15.26
CA TRP A 115 -10.79 3.39 -15.12
C TRP A 115 -10.36 2.38 -14.06
#